data_AF-A0A3N2KGW1-F1
#
_entry.id   AF-A0A3N2KGW1-F1
#
_cell.length_a   1.000
_cell.length_b   1.000
_cell.length_c   1.000
_cell.angle_alpha   90.00
_cell.angle_beta   90.00
_cell.angle_gamma   90.00
#
_symmetry.space_group_name_H-M   'P 1'
#
loop_
_entity.id
_entity.type
_entity.pdbx_description
1 polymer ?
#
loop_
_entity_poly.entity_id
_entity_poly.type
_entity_poly.pdbx_seq_one_letter_code
_entity_poly.pdbx_strand_id
1 'polypeptide(L)' 'MAYISNNDKMLQAVLMNEQLMKAGNYTSAEISTIYAALDSDNPVINAAAQIIKRSGEGATERELWKEINDYLKRNI' A
#
# COMPACT_ATOMS: atom_id res chain seq x y z
N MET A 1 19.79 -0.45 -13.42
CA MET A 1 19.26 -0.06 -12.10
C MET A 1 17.76 0.10 -12.25
N ALA A 2 16.95 -0.66 -11.50
CA ALA A 2 15.51 -0.43 -11.47
C ALA A 2 15.26 1.00 -10.96
N TYR A 3 14.57 1.82 -11.73
CA TYR A 3 14.25 3.19 -11.35
C TYR A 3 13.19 3.14 -10.25
N ILE A 4 13.60 3.34 -9.01
CA ILE A 4 12.70 3.41 -7.86
C ILE A 4 12.05 4.80 -7.88
N SER A 5 10.74 4.85 -8.14
CA SER A 5 9.96 6.09 -8.11
C SER A 5 9.79 6.62 -6.69
N ASN A 6 9.38 7.88 -6.55
CA ASN A 6 9.04 8.44 -5.23
C ASN A 6 7.91 7.65 -4.55
N ASN A 7 6.95 7.16 -5.33
CA ASN A 7 5.87 6.33 -4.84
C ASN A 7 6.38 5.00 -4.27
N ASP A 8 7.36 4.37 -4.93
CA ASP A 8 8.00 3.15 -4.42
C ASP A 8 8.74 3.40 -3.10
N LYS A 9 9.46 4.54 -2.98
CA LYS A 9 10.13 4.92 -1.73
C LYS A 9 9.15 5.17 -0.59
N MET A 10 8.04 5.86 -0.89
CA MET A 10 6.97 6.09 0.09
C MET A 10 6.33 4.77 0.53
N LEU A 11 6.07 3.87 -0.41
CA LEU A 11 5.49 2.56 -0.11
C LEU A 11 6.41 1.75 0.80
N GLN A 12 7.71 1.70 0.48
CA GLN A 12 8.69 1.01 1.31
C GLN A 12 8.72 1.59 2.73
N ALA A 13 8.77 2.91 2.87
CA ALA A 13 8.77 3.56 4.17
C ALA A 13 7.52 3.22 5.01
N VAL A 14 6.33 3.17 4.38
CA VAL A 14 5.08 2.81 5.06
C VAL A 14 5.09 1.32 5.45
N LEU A 15 5.40 0.43 4.52
CA LEU A 15 5.29 -1.02 4.73
C LEU A 15 6.38 -1.59 5.63
N MET A 16 7.48 -0.86 5.88
CA MET A 16 8.49 -1.21 6.89
C MET A 16 8.00 -1.01 8.33
N ASN A 17 6.78 -0.50 8.55
CA ASN A 17 6.19 -0.43 9.88
C ASN A 17 5.89 -1.83 10.44
N GLU A 18 6.45 -2.15 11.61
CA GLU A 18 6.31 -3.48 12.23
C GLU A 18 4.87 -3.90 12.51
N GLN A 19 3.96 -2.95 12.81
CA GLN A 19 2.56 -3.27 13.06
C GLN A 19 1.84 -3.66 11.79
N LEU A 20 2.14 -2.99 10.67
CA LEU A 20 1.61 -3.35 9.35
C LEU A 20 2.15 -4.71 8.89
N MET A 21 3.44 -4.96 9.09
CA MET A 21 4.06 -6.26 8.79
C MET A 21 3.39 -7.40 9.56
N LYS A 22 3.12 -7.20 10.86
CA LYS A 22 2.40 -8.17 11.70
C LYS A 22 0.94 -8.35 11.25
N ALA A 23 0.24 -7.25 10.94
CA ALA A 23 -1.16 -7.29 10.53
C ALA A 23 -1.35 -7.98 9.17
N GLY A 24 -0.45 -7.72 8.22
CA GLY A 24 -0.46 -8.32 6.89
C GLY A 24 0.28 -9.65 6.81
N ASN A 25 1.01 -10.07 7.84
CA ASN A 25 1.85 -11.26 7.83
C ASN A 25 2.82 -11.32 6.62
N TYR A 26 3.50 -10.21 6.35
CA TYR A 26 4.51 -10.10 5.29
C TYR A 26 5.86 -9.68 5.84
N THR A 27 6.91 -9.95 5.06
CA THR A 27 8.29 -9.60 5.36
C THR A 27 8.79 -8.44 4.50
N SER A 28 9.89 -7.80 4.90
CA SER A 28 10.48 -6.69 4.14
C SER A 28 10.95 -7.10 2.74
N ALA A 29 11.22 -8.39 2.51
CA ALA A 29 11.59 -8.93 1.21
C ALA A 29 10.44 -8.94 0.20
N GLU A 30 9.19 -8.92 0.68
CA GLU A 30 7.98 -8.91 -0.16
C GLU A 30 7.56 -7.49 -0.55
N ILE A 31 8.18 -6.48 0.07
CA ILE A 31 7.96 -5.07 -0.26
C ILE A 31 8.67 -4.78 -1.59
N SER A 32 7.88 -4.51 -2.62
CA SER A 32 8.36 -4.33 -3.99
C SER A 32 8.03 -2.93 -4.53
N THR A 33 7.54 -2.84 -5.77
CA THR A 33 7.12 -1.58 -6.40
C THR A 33 5.65 -1.32 -6.15
N ILE A 34 5.20 -0.08 -6.34
CA ILE A 34 3.80 0.27 -6.18
C ILE A 34 2.88 -0.52 -7.11
N TYR A 35 3.32 -0.87 -8.31
CA TYR A 35 2.53 -1.68 -9.24
C TYR A 35 2.39 -3.13 -8.78
N ALA A 36 3.47 -3.75 -8.30
CA ALA A 36 3.40 -5.10 -7.74
C ALA A 36 2.61 -5.13 -6.44
N ALA A 37 2.67 -4.07 -5.63
CA ALA A 37 1.89 -3.97 -4.41
C ALA A 37 0.38 -3.78 -4.66
N LEU A 38 0.00 -3.06 -5.72
CA LEU A 38 -1.40 -2.94 -6.16
C LEU A 38 -1.99 -4.26 -6.68
N ASP A 39 -1.15 -5.18 -7.14
CA ASP A 39 -1.51 -6.53 -7.58
C ASP A 39 -1.33 -7.59 -6.47
N SER A 40 -0.93 -7.17 -5.26
CA SER A 40 -0.70 -8.09 -4.16
C SER A 40 -2.00 -8.66 -3.63
N ASP A 41 -2.02 -9.97 -3.39
CA ASP A 41 -3.07 -10.67 -2.65
C ASP A 41 -3.12 -10.26 -1.17
N ASN A 42 -2.07 -9.58 -0.67
CA ASN A 42 -2.03 -9.11 0.69
C ASN A 42 -2.82 -7.80 0.83
N PRO A 43 -3.96 -7.79 1.54
CA PRO A 43 -4.84 -6.64 1.61
C PRO A 43 -4.17 -5.42 2.27
N VAL A 44 -3.20 -5.63 3.17
CA VAL A 44 -2.46 -4.54 3.83
C VAL A 44 -1.48 -3.89 2.86
N ILE A 45 -0.71 -4.68 2.12
CA ILE A 45 0.22 -4.20 1.09
C ILE A 45 -0.55 -3.44 0.00
N ASN A 46 -1.65 -4.03 -0.47
CA ASN A 46 -2.49 -3.48 -1.52
C ASN A 46 -3.13 -2.15 -1.08
N ALA A 47 -3.73 -2.11 0.11
CA ALA A 47 -4.32 -0.89 0.66
C ALA A 47 -3.30 0.25 0.79
N ALA A 48 -2.09 -0.02 1.27
CA ALA A 48 -1.03 0.99 1.36
C ALA A 48 -0.65 1.55 -0.03
N ALA A 49 -0.57 0.67 -1.03
CA ALA A 49 -0.28 1.07 -2.41
C ALA A 49 -1.40 1.91 -3.03
N GLN A 50 -2.67 1.54 -2.79
CA GLN A 50 -3.83 2.32 -3.21
C GLN A 50 -3.82 3.73 -2.59
N ILE A 51 -3.54 3.85 -1.28
CA ILE A 51 -3.45 5.15 -0.59
C ILE A 51 -2.41 6.06 -1.27
N ILE A 52 -1.20 5.55 -1.48
CA ILE A 52 -0.10 6.34 -2.04
C ILE A 52 -0.40 6.77 -3.47
N LYS A 53 -0.90 5.85 -4.31
CA LYS A 53 -1.26 6.17 -5.70
C LYS A 53 -2.38 7.21 -5.77
N ARG A 54 -3.48 6.99 -5.04
CA ARG A 54 -4.66 7.87 -5.05
C ARG A 54 -4.36 9.24 -4.43
N SER A 55 -3.53 9.29 -3.39
CA SER A 55 -3.03 10.55 -2.83
C SER A 55 -2.21 11.34 -3.86
N GLY A 56 -1.33 10.66 -4.61
CA GLY A 56 -0.60 11.27 -5.73
C GLY A 56 -1.49 11.75 -6.89
N GLU A 57 -2.69 11.17 -7.03
CA GLU A 57 -3.72 11.59 -8.00
C GLU A 57 -4.63 12.72 -7.49
N GLY A 58 -4.43 13.19 -6.25
CA GLY A 58 -5.19 14.28 -5.67
C GLY A 58 -6.51 13.87 -5.00
N ALA A 59 -6.69 12.59 -4.68
CA ALA A 59 -7.84 12.12 -3.91
C ALA A 59 -7.87 12.78 -2.52
N THR A 60 -9.07 13.17 -2.07
CA THR A 60 -9.25 13.73 -0.74
C THR A 60 -9.15 12.64 0.33
N GLU A 61 -8.78 13.01 1.55
CA GLU A 61 -8.73 12.09 2.69
C GLU A 61 -10.05 11.34 2.90
N ARG A 62 -11.19 12.01 2.66
CA ARG A 62 -12.52 11.40 2.77
C ARG A 62 -12.77 10.32 1.71
N GLU A 63 -12.35 10.57 0.47
CA GLU A 63 -12.46 9.58 -0.61
C GLU A 63 -11.55 8.39 -0.34
N LEU A 64 -10.30 8.65 0.04
CA LEU A 64 -9.34 7.62 0.43
C LEU A 64 -9.87 6.76 1.57
N TRP A 65 -10.38 7.37 2.65
CA TRP A 65 -10.93 6.64 3.77
C TRP A 65 -12.07 5.73 3.35
N LYS A 66 -13.00 6.23 2.52
CA LYS A 66 -14.14 5.45 2.05
C LYS A 66 -13.70 4.27 1.18
N GLU A 67 -12.89 4.53 0.15
CA GLU A 67 -12.42 3.52 -0.79
C GLU A 67 -11.63 2.40 -0.10
N ILE A 68 -10.67 2.77 0.76
CA ILE A 68 -9.79 1.83 1.43
C ILE A 68 -10.54 1.05 2.51
N ASN A 69 -11.42 1.69 3.27
CA ASN A 69 -12.24 1.00 4.27
C ASN A 69 -13.18 -0.02 3.63
N ASP A 70 -13.81 0.33 2.51
CA ASP A 70 -14.68 -0.60 1.77
C ASP A 70 -13.87 -1.76 1.17
N TYR A 71 -12.64 -1.50 0.68
CA TYR A 71 -11.73 -2.54 0.22
C TYR A 71 -11.32 -3.49 1.34
N LEU A 72 -10.83 -2.97 2.48
CA LEU A 72 -10.35 -3.79 3.59
C LEU A 72 -11.47 -4.65 4.19
N LYS A 73 -12.68 -4.12 4.34
CA LYS A 73 -13.84 -4.89 4.84
C LYS A 73 -14.24 -6.08 3.96
N ARG A 74 -13.85 -6.08 2.69
CA ARG A 74 -14.16 -7.15 1.74
C ARG A 74 -13.06 -8.21 1.66
N ASN A 75 -11.84 -7.90 2.14
CA ASN A 75 -10.65 -8.71 1.90
C ASN A 75 -9.92 -9.11 3.20
N ILE A 76 -10.41 -8.70 4.38
CA ILE A 76 -9.94 -9.13 5.71
C ILE A 76 -11.00 -10.03 6.36
#